data_AF-A0A9E5M924-F1
#
_entry.id   AF-A0A9E5M924-F1
#
_cell.length_a   1.000
_cell.length_b   1.000
_cell.length_c   1.000
_cell.angle_alpha   90.00
_cell.angle_beta   90.00
_cell.angle_gamma   90.00
#
_symmetry.space_group_name_H-M   'P 1'
#
loop_
_entity.id
_entity.type
_entity.pdbx_description
1 polymer ?
#
loop_
_entity_poly.entity_id
_entity_poly.type
_entity_poly.pdbx_seq_one_letter_code
_entity_poly.pdbx_strand_id
1 'polypeptide(L)'
;MISRDPIFQKVAGGLAIGLLALACINILRPFFGPLLWAVILTVATWPVFLWILSKVGGRRGLASVLASLLVAVFCLLPVTYGVAVTAQSLRPVSQKLMEFSKEEVPPAPEWLKEYPFGKIVFQKWNILSKDREKFFRDIDPLIRQIATRLGSAAGRIGVGLLEFSFALILCGFLFHGGESLTRVADTSLRKLFGPEGGELLDLAARTIRSVMLGVLGTAALQAGLESPTFHGHRLATRGHLAFRRGQDRLGDLQSDLGNRSGGSGG
;
A
#
# COMPACT_ATOMS: atom_id res chain seq x y z
N MET A 1 -38.17 -49.57 -25.54
CA MET A 1 -36.70 -49.50 -25.51
C MET A 1 -36.29 -48.13 -26.03
N ILE A 2 -35.90 -47.21 -25.13
CA ILE A 2 -35.43 -45.88 -25.51
C ILE A 2 -33.99 -46.05 -25.96
N SER A 3 -33.74 -45.99 -27.27
CA SER A 3 -32.38 -45.89 -27.80
C SER A 3 -31.74 -44.64 -27.21
N ARG A 4 -30.84 -44.81 -26.24
CA ARG A 4 -30.03 -43.72 -25.72
C ARG A 4 -28.94 -43.46 -26.73
N ASP A 5 -29.14 -42.44 -27.55
CA ASP A 5 -28.20 -42.08 -28.59
C ASP A 5 -26.81 -41.79 -27.99
N PRO A 6 -25.72 -42.31 -28.59
CA PRO A 6 -24.35 -42.14 -28.09
C PRO A 6 -23.92 -40.66 -28.01
N ILE A 7 -24.59 -39.78 -28.76
CA ILE A 7 -24.42 -38.33 -28.71
C ILE A 7 -24.94 -37.78 -27.37
N PHE A 8 -26.08 -38.26 -26.87
CA PHE A 8 -26.65 -37.80 -25.60
C PHE A 8 -25.76 -38.18 -24.41
N GLN A 9 -25.11 -39.35 -24.45
CA GLN A 9 -24.13 -39.74 -23.43
C GLN A 9 -22.86 -38.88 -23.47
N LYS A 10 -22.34 -38.56 -24.66
CA LYS A 10 -21.16 -37.68 -24.81
C LYS A 10 -21.47 -36.25 -24.36
N VAL A 11 -22.64 -35.72 -24.72
CA VAL A 11 -23.10 -34.39 -24.30
C VAL A 11 -23.34 -34.35 -22.79
N ALA A 12 -24.00 -35.36 -22.22
CA ALA A 12 -24.22 -35.45 -20.77
C ALA A 12 -22.90 -35.61 -20.00
N GLY A 13 -21.97 -36.43 -20.51
CA GLY A 13 -20.64 -36.59 -19.91
C GLY A 13 -19.80 -35.31 -19.99
N GLY A 14 -19.81 -34.63 -21.14
CA GLY A 14 -19.16 -33.34 -21.31
C GLY A 14 -19.74 -32.26 -20.39
N LEU A 15 -21.07 -32.22 -20.25
CA LEU A 15 -21.75 -31.32 -19.32
C LEU A 15 -21.39 -31.63 -17.86
N ALA A 16 -21.35 -32.91 -17.48
CA ALA A 16 -20.98 -33.33 -16.14
C ALA A 16 -19.52 -32.95 -15.81
N ILE A 17 -18.58 -33.18 -16.74
CA ILE A 17 -17.17 -32.77 -16.57
C ILE A 17 -17.06 -31.25 -16.54
N GLY A 18 -17.80 -30.53 -17.39
CA GLY A 18 -17.83 -29.07 -17.40
C GLY A 18 -18.34 -28.48 -16.09
N LEU A 19 -19.44 -29.02 -15.55
CA LEU A 19 -19.98 -28.63 -14.25
C LEU A 19 -19.02 -28.97 -13.10
N LEU A 20 -18.37 -30.14 -13.15
CA LEU A 20 -17.36 -30.52 -12.16
C LEU A 20 -16.15 -29.59 -12.22
N ALA A 21 -15.67 -29.25 -13.41
CA ALA A 21 -14.56 -28.31 -13.59
C ALA A 21 -14.92 -26.91 -13.08
N LEU A 22 -16.13 -26.42 -13.38
CA LEU A 22 -16.64 -25.14 -12.85
C LEU A 22 -16.76 -25.16 -11.32
N ALA A 23 -17.25 -26.27 -10.74
CA ALA A 23 -17.32 -26.43 -9.29
C ALA A 23 -15.93 -26.41 -8.66
N CYS A 24 -14.96 -27.14 -9.24
CA CYS A 24 -13.56 -27.12 -8.81
C CYS A 24 -12.97 -25.70 -8.91
N ILE A 25 -13.17 -24.99 -10.02
CA ILE A 25 -12.66 -23.61 -10.19
C ILE A 25 -13.29 -22.68 -9.15
N ASN A 26 -14.59 -22.82 -8.85
CA ASN A 26 -15.25 -21.98 -7.85
C ASN A 26 -14.71 -22.22 -6.43
N ILE A 27 -14.36 -23.46 -6.09
CA ILE A 27 -13.72 -23.82 -4.82
C ILE A 27 -12.27 -23.33 -4.76
N LEU A 28 -11.54 -23.39 -5.87
CA LEU A 28 -10.15 -22.89 -5.96
C LEU A 28 -10.06 -21.36 -6.04
N ARG A 29 -11.15 -20.68 -6.41
CA ARG A 29 -11.24 -19.22 -6.58
C ARG A 29 -10.55 -18.40 -5.47
N PRO A 30 -10.78 -18.64 -4.16
CA PRO A 30 -10.11 -17.90 -3.09
C PRO A 30 -8.61 -18.15 -2.99
N PHE A 31 -8.09 -19.26 -3.54
CA PHE A 31 -6.67 -19.60 -3.48
C PHE A 31 -5.84 -18.96 -4.59
N PHE A 32 -6.47 -18.54 -5.70
CA PHE A 32 -5.76 -17.91 -6.81
C PHE A 32 -5.07 -16.61 -6.42
N GLY A 33 -5.68 -15.80 -5.55
CA GLY A 33 -5.08 -14.55 -5.06
C GLY A 33 -3.74 -14.81 -4.36
N PRO A 34 -3.72 -15.59 -3.26
CA PRO A 34 -2.49 -15.96 -2.58
C PRO A 34 -1.47 -16.69 -3.46
N LEU A 35 -1.93 -17.58 -4.34
CA LEU A 35 -1.04 -18.34 -5.24
C LEU A 35 -0.35 -17.41 -6.25
N LEU A 36 -1.07 -16.45 -6.82
CA LEU A 36 -0.50 -15.47 -7.74
C LEU A 36 0.55 -14.59 -7.04
N TRP A 37 0.24 -14.10 -5.84
CA TRP A 37 1.21 -13.35 -5.02
C TRP A 37 2.44 -14.17 -4.69
N ALA A 38 2.27 -15.46 -4.33
CA ALA A 38 3.38 -16.35 -4.05
C ALA A 38 4.30 -16.52 -5.27
N VAL A 39 3.73 -16.72 -6.46
CA VAL A 39 4.49 -16.81 -7.72
C VAL A 39 5.23 -15.50 -8.01
N ILE A 40 4.55 -14.35 -7.90
CA ILE A 40 5.16 -13.03 -8.10
C ILE A 40 6.37 -12.84 -7.18
N LEU A 41 6.20 -13.09 -5.87
CA LEU A 41 7.25 -12.95 -4.87
C LEU A 41 8.41 -13.92 -5.12
N THR A 42 8.11 -15.17 -5.48
CA THR A 42 9.12 -16.19 -5.80
C THR A 42 9.96 -15.77 -7.01
N VAL A 43 9.32 -15.37 -8.11
CA VAL A 43 9.99 -14.98 -9.35
C VAL A 43 10.80 -13.70 -9.18
N ALA A 44 10.25 -12.72 -8.45
CA ALA A 44 10.92 -11.47 -8.15
C ALA A 44 12.16 -11.68 -7.27
N THR A 45 12.07 -12.58 -6.30
CA THR A 45 13.14 -12.81 -5.30
C THR A 45 14.08 -13.98 -5.66
N TRP A 46 13.82 -14.66 -6.77
CA TRP A 46 14.69 -15.71 -7.32
C TRP A 46 16.19 -15.35 -7.37
N PRO A 47 16.63 -14.16 -7.85
CA PRO A 47 18.06 -13.82 -7.85
C PRO A 47 18.65 -13.74 -6.44
N VAL A 48 17.89 -13.28 -5.44
CA VAL A 48 18.33 -13.23 -4.04
C VAL A 48 18.47 -14.64 -3.49
N PHE A 49 17.53 -15.53 -3.81
CA PHE A 49 17.62 -16.95 -3.45
C PHE A 49 18.88 -17.61 -4.02
N LEU A 50 19.20 -17.38 -5.31
CA LEU A 50 20.43 -17.90 -5.92
C LEU A 50 21.70 -17.33 -5.28
N TRP A 51 21.68 -16.05 -4.90
CA TRP A 51 22.79 -15.42 -4.19
C TRP A 51 23.01 -16.07 -2.81
N ILE A 52 21.94 -16.34 -2.07
CA ILE A 52 22.00 -17.07 -0.79
C ILE A 52 22.46 -18.52 -1.01
N LEU A 53 21.96 -19.20 -2.03
CA LEU A 53 22.31 -20.58 -2.34
C LEU A 53 23.82 -20.74 -2.63
N SER A 54 24.40 -19.79 -3.37
CA SER A 54 25.85 -19.78 -3.63
C SER A 54 26.67 -19.52 -2.36
N LYS A 55 26.18 -18.68 -1.44
CA LYS A 55 26.81 -18.43 -0.12
C LYS A 55 26.71 -19.59 0.85
N VAL A 56 25.61 -20.36 0.81
CA VAL A 56 25.35 -21.50 1.72
C VAL A 56 25.94 -22.83 1.16
N GLY A 57 26.80 -22.75 0.14
CA GLY A 57 27.54 -23.90 -0.38
C GLY A 57 26.67 -24.94 -1.07
N GLY A 58 25.56 -24.52 -1.70
CA GLY A 58 24.68 -25.42 -2.46
C GLY A 58 23.74 -26.29 -1.62
N ARG A 59 23.69 -26.12 -0.30
CA ARG A 59 22.71 -26.79 0.58
C ARG A 59 21.31 -26.19 0.40
N ARG A 60 20.60 -26.68 -0.61
CA ARG A 60 19.28 -26.19 -1.06
C ARG A 60 18.25 -26.07 0.06
N GLY A 61 18.12 -27.08 0.93
CA GLY A 61 17.13 -27.05 2.02
C GLY A 61 17.33 -25.87 2.98
N LEU A 62 18.58 -25.59 3.37
CA LEU A 62 18.89 -24.45 4.24
C LEU A 62 18.73 -23.12 3.51
N ALA A 63 19.15 -23.05 2.24
CA ALA A 63 19.00 -21.85 1.43
C ALA A 63 17.53 -21.47 1.22
N SER A 64 16.63 -22.45 1.01
CA SER A 64 15.19 -22.20 0.83
C SER A 64 14.58 -21.66 2.11
N VAL A 65 14.88 -22.25 3.28
CA VAL A 65 14.36 -21.77 4.57
C VAL A 65 14.89 -20.37 4.88
N LEU A 66 16.20 -20.12 4.69
CA LEU A 66 16.80 -18.81 4.93
C LEU A 66 16.23 -17.73 4.01
N ALA A 67 16.10 -18.01 2.71
CA ALA A 67 15.52 -17.06 1.76
C ALA A 67 14.04 -16.78 2.06
N SER A 68 13.26 -17.83 2.40
CA SER A 68 11.85 -17.67 2.78
C SER A 68 11.70 -16.82 4.04
N LEU A 69 12.54 -17.07 5.04
CA LEU A 69 12.54 -16.31 6.29
C LEU A 69 12.93 -14.86 6.04
N LEU A 70 13.95 -14.62 5.21
CA LEU A 70 14.39 -13.27 4.84
C LEU A 70 13.27 -12.50 4.13
N VAL A 71 12.60 -13.12 3.16
CA VAL A 71 11.47 -12.51 2.44
C VAL A 71 10.31 -12.24 3.40
N ALA A 72 9.98 -13.20 4.27
CA ALA A 72 8.92 -13.02 5.26
C ALA A 72 9.22 -11.83 6.19
N VAL A 73 10.43 -11.75 6.75
CA VAL A 73 10.84 -10.63 7.61
C VAL A 73 10.80 -9.31 6.85
N PHE A 74 11.39 -9.27 5.65
CA PHE A 74 11.42 -8.08 4.81
C PHE A 74 10.00 -7.55 4.51
N CYS A 75 9.07 -8.45 4.22
CA CYS A 75 7.68 -8.09 3.94
C CYS A 75 6.86 -7.75 5.19
N LEU A 76 7.15 -8.34 6.36
CA LEU A 76 6.43 -8.06 7.61
C LEU A 76 6.80 -6.70 8.22
N LEU A 77 8.01 -6.20 7.99
CA LEU A 77 8.45 -4.89 8.48
C LEU A 77 7.53 -3.72 8.05
N PRO A 78 7.26 -3.49 6.75
CA PRO A 78 6.38 -2.39 6.33
C PRO A 78 4.93 -2.60 6.77
N VAL A 79 4.46 -3.86 6.86
CA VAL A 79 3.10 -4.18 7.32
C VAL A 79 2.92 -3.80 8.79
N THR A 80 3.83 -4.25 9.66
CA THR A 80 3.76 -3.96 11.10
C THR A 80 3.91 -2.47 11.37
N TYR A 81 4.82 -1.79 10.67
CA TYR A 81 4.98 -0.34 10.75
C TYR A 81 3.73 0.40 10.28
N GLY A 82 3.15 0.03 9.14
CA GLY A 82 1.93 0.65 8.60
C GLY A 82 0.74 0.50 9.54
N VAL A 83 0.56 -0.69 10.15
CA VAL A 83 -0.47 -0.92 11.17
C VAL A 83 -0.22 -0.06 12.41
N ALA A 84 1.03 0.03 12.88
CA ALA A 84 1.39 0.82 14.05
C ALA A 84 1.13 2.33 13.83
N VAL A 85 1.54 2.89 12.68
CA VAL A 85 1.31 4.30 12.34
C VAL A 85 -0.19 4.61 12.24
N THR A 86 -0.96 3.71 11.63
CA THR A 86 -2.42 3.86 11.51
C THR A 86 -3.09 3.83 12.90
N ALA A 87 -2.70 2.88 13.75
CA ALA A 87 -3.21 2.77 15.12
C ALA A 87 -2.86 4.00 15.96
N GLN A 88 -1.67 4.58 15.80
CA GLN A 88 -1.26 5.81 16.49
C GLN A 88 -2.06 7.03 16.01
N SER A 89 -2.39 7.10 14.72
CA SER A 89 -3.20 8.19 14.15
C SER A 89 -4.66 8.16 14.62
N LEU A 90 -5.19 6.98 14.97
CA LEU A 90 -6.56 6.78 15.46
C LEU A 90 -6.73 7.07 16.96
N ARG A 91 -5.69 6.85 17.78
CA ARG A 91 -5.71 7.09 19.24
C ARG A 91 -6.15 8.51 19.65
N PRO A 92 -5.62 9.61 19.08
CA PRO A 92 -6.05 10.95 19.46
C PRO A 92 -7.48 11.26 19.02
N VAL A 93 -7.99 10.59 17.97
CA VAL A 93 -9.38 10.76 17.51
C VAL A 93 -10.35 10.06 18.45
N SER A 94 -10.05 8.84 18.90
CA SER A 94 -10.90 8.11 19.85
C SER A 94 -10.89 8.72 21.25
N GLN A 95 -9.75 9.23 21.72
CA GLN A 95 -9.65 9.94 23.00
C GLN A 95 -10.42 11.26 22.95
N LYS A 96 -10.28 12.05 21.89
CA LYS A 96 -11.08 13.27 21.71
C LYS A 96 -12.57 12.98 21.59
N LEU A 97 -12.99 11.88 20.94
CA LEU A 97 -14.39 11.46 20.91
C LEU A 97 -14.95 11.06 22.28
N MET A 98 -14.15 10.43 23.14
CA MET A 98 -14.54 10.12 24.52
C MET A 98 -14.63 11.38 25.40
N GLU A 99 -13.75 12.36 25.19
CA GLU A 99 -13.84 13.68 25.82
C GLU A 99 -15.03 14.51 25.27
N PHE A 100 -15.31 14.46 23.96
CA PHE A 100 -16.48 15.08 23.31
C PHE A 100 -17.83 14.52 23.78
N SER A 101 -17.83 13.35 24.42
CA SER A 101 -19.05 12.77 25.00
C SER A 101 -19.34 13.30 26.42
N LYS A 102 -18.32 13.81 27.12
CA LYS A 102 -18.40 14.24 28.52
C LYS A 102 -18.43 15.76 28.74
N GLU A 103 -17.76 16.55 27.90
CA GLU A 103 -17.75 18.02 28.01
C GLU A 103 -18.48 18.69 26.82
N GLU A 104 -18.93 19.93 27.02
CA GLU A 104 -19.77 20.73 26.11
C GLU A 104 -19.36 20.70 24.63
N VAL A 105 -20.35 20.84 23.73
CA VAL A 105 -20.13 20.88 22.28
C VAL A 105 -19.16 22.02 21.93
N PRO A 106 -17.98 21.74 21.36
CA PRO A 106 -16.98 22.78 21.14
C PRO A 106 -17.46 23.81 20.11
N PRO A 107 -17.14 25.10 20.30
CA PRO A 107 -17.41 26.12 19.30
C PRO A 107 -16.66 25.80 18.01
N ALA A 108 -17.25 26.18 16.88
CA ALA A 108 -16.72 25.89 15.55
C ALA A 108 -15.26 26.36 15.41
N PRO A 109 -14.32 25.51 14.95
CA PRO A 109 -12.91 25.88 14.84
C PRO A 109 -12.71 27.09 13.91
N GLU A 110 -11.88 28.06 14.30
CA GLU A 110 -11.73 29.31 13.54
C GLU A 110 -11.12 29.12 12.14
N TRP A 111 -10.32 28.06 11.94
CA TRP A 111 -9.74 27.69 10.63
C TRP A 111 -10.80 27.37 9.57
N LEU A 112 -12.05 27.07 9.96
CA LEU A 112 -13.16 26.94 9.00
C LEU A 112 -13.50 28.27 8.30
N LYS A 113 -13.21 29.44 8.90
CA LYS A 113 -13.52 30.72 8.27
C LYS A 113 -12.61 31.04 7.07
N GLU A 114 -11.43 30.43 7.00
CA GLU A 114 -10.46 30.64 5.93
C GLU A 114 -10.80 29.84 4.66
N TYR A 115 -11.64 28.80 4.75
CA TYR A 115 -12.03 27.98 3.60
C TYR A 115 -13.32 28.53 2.96
N PRO A 116 -13.42 28.67 1.61
CA PRO A 116 -14.58 29.27 0.95
C PRO A 116 -15.91 28.57 1.23
N PHE A 117 -15.90 27.27 1.55
CA PHE A 117 -17.08 26.51 1.98
C PHE A 117 -17.31 26.51 3.49
N GLY A 118 -16.35 26.96 4.29
CA GLY A 118 -16.38 26.83 5.74
C GLY A 118 -17.22 27.88 6.46
N LYS A 119 -17.62 28.98 5.81
CA LYS A 119 -18.63 29.92 6.37
C LYS A 119 -20.00 29.26 6.55
N ILE A 120 -20.42 28.42 5.59
CA ILE A 120 -21.69 27.68 5.65
C ILE A 120 -21.62 26.59 6.73
N VAL A 121 -20.48 25.90 6.82
CA VAL A 121 -20.23 24.88 7.85
C VAL A 121 -20.15 25.51 9.24
N PHE A 122 -19.53 26.68 9.39
CA PHE A 122 -19.44 27.44 10.64
C PHE A 122 -20.82 27.90 11.13
N GLN A 123 -21.67 28.43 10.25
CA GLN A 123 -23.03 28.84 10.61
C GLN A 123 -23.90 27.64 10.99
N LYS A 124 -23.84 26.54 10.23
CA LYS A 124 -24.56 25.30 10.60
C LYS A 124 -24.05 24.74 11.93
N TRP A 125 -22.74 24.67 12.13
CA TRP A 125 -22.13 24.19 13.38
C TRP A 125 -22.59 25.02 14.59
N ASN A 126 -22.62 26.36 14.48
CA ASN A 126 -23.02 27.25 15.58
C ASN A 126 -24.54 27.20 15.88
N ILE A 127 -25.37 26.83 14.90
CA ILE A 127 -26.82 26.63 15.10
C ILE A 127 -27.08 25.26 15.74
N LEU A 128 -26.40 24.21 15.25
CA LEU A 128 -26.55 22.86 15.78
C LEU A 128 -25.90 22.71 17.16
N SER A 129 -24.79 23.40 17.46
CA SER A 129 -24.10 23.32 18.76
C SER A 129 -24.90 23.91 19.92
N LYS A 130 -25.94 24.71 19.63
CA LYS A 130 -26.89 25.22 20.64
C LYS A 130 -27.94 24.20 21.08
N ASP A 131 -28.17 23.15 20.29
CA ASP A 131 -29.18 22.12 20.53
C ASP A 131 -28.52 20.73 20.43
N ARG A 132 -27.87 20.31 21.55
CA ARG A 132 -27.01 19.13 21.64
C ARG A 132 -27.67 17.86 21.09
N GLU A 133 -28.95 17.66 21.37
CA GLU A 133 -29.68 16.49 20.87
C GLU A 133 -29.93 16.52 19.35
N LYS A 134 -30.07 17.70 18.73
CA LYS A 134 -30.21 17.80 17.28
C LYS A 134 -28.86 17.63 16.57
N PHE A 135 -27.78 18.19 17.12
CA PHE A 135 -26.43 18.01 16.59
C PHE A 135 -26.02 16.53 16.54
N PHE A 136 -26.20 15.80 17.65
CA PHE A 136 -25.88 14.37 17.68
C PHE A 136 -26.81 13.55 16.78
N ARG A 137 -28.10 13.89 16.66
CA ARG A 137 -29.02 13.21 15.72
C ARG A 137 -28.62 13.38 14.25
N ASP A 138 -28.16 14.56 13.84
CA ASP A 138 -27.80 14.84 12.46
C ASP A 138 -26.38 14.36 12.09
N ILE A 139 -25.47 14.27 13.07
CA ILE A 139 -24.08 13.82 12.86
C ILE A 139 -23.89 12.30 13.07
N ASP A 140 -24.68 11.66 13.93
CA ASP A 140 -24.64 10.19 14.14
C ASP A 140 -24.68 9.39 12.82
N PRO A 141 -25.57 9.67 11.84
CA PRO A 141 -25.57 8.92 10.58
C PRO A 141 -24.28 9.13 9.77
N LEU A 142 -23.68 10.32 9.83
CA LEU A 142 -22.42 10.62 9.14
C LEU A 142 -21.25 9.89 9.80
N ILE A 143 -21.17 9.91 11.13
CA ILE A 143 -20.16 9.16 11.89
C ILE A 143 -20.31 7.66 11.63
N ARG A 144 -21.53 7.11 11.66
CA ARG A 144 -21.79 5.69 11.34
C ARG A 144 -21.39 5.35 9.90
N GLN A 145 -21.69 6.21 8.93
CA GLN A 145 -21.31 5.97 7.54
C GLN A 145 -19.78 6.00 7.36
N ILE A 146 -19.08 6.92 8.01
CA ILE A 146 -17.62 6.98 7.99
C ILE A 146 -17.04 5.75 8.70
N ALA A 147 -17.54 5.41 9.89
CA ALA A 147 -17.09 4.26 10.67
C ALA A 147 -17.31 2.94 9.93
N THR A 148 -18.45 2.74 9.26
CA THR A 148 -18.72 1.53 8.46
C THR A 148 -17.86 1.47 7.20
N ARG A 149 -17.60 2.60 6.53
CA ARG A 149 -16.67 2.65 5.39
C ARG A 149 -15.23 2.38 5.80
N LEU A 150 -14.77 2.96 6.91
CA LEU A 150 -13.43 2.70 7.45
C LEU A 150 -13.31 1.26 7.95
N GLY A 151 -14.31 0.75 8.65
CA GLY A 151 -14.34 -0.63 9.15
C GLY A 151 -14.34 -1.64 8.01
N SER A 152 -15.13 -1.42 6.95
CA SER A 152 -15.12 -2.29 5.77
C SER A 152 -13.82 -2.18 4.96
N ALA A 153 -13.22 -0.99 4.86
CA ALA A 153 -11.90 -0.82 4.25
C ALA A 153 -10.81 -1.56 5.06
N ALA A 154 -10.81 -1.41 6.39
CA ALA A 154 -9.90 -2.12 7.29
C ALA A 154 -10.09 -3.63 7.22
N GLY A 155 -11.34 -4.12 7.13
CA GLY A 155 -11.64 -5.53 6.92
C GLY A 155 -11.05 -6.06 5.61
N ARG A 156 -11.20 -5.32 4.50
CA ARG A 156 -10.61 -5.69 3.20
C ARG A 156 -9.08 -5.72 3.24
N ILE A 157 -8.45 -4.75 3.91
CA ILE A 157 -7.00 -4.74 4.11
C ILE A 157 -6.59 -5.94 4.97
N GLY A 158 -7.32 -6.24 6.03
CA GLY A 158 -7.06 -7.40 6.90
C GLY A 158 -7.14 -8.72 6.15
N VAL A 159 -8.16 -8.91 5.31
CA VAL A 159 -8.28 -10.08 4.43
C VAL A 159 -7.09 -10.14 3.46
N GLY A 160 -6.72 -9.02 2.83
CA GLY A 160 -5.54 -8.95 1.96
C GLY A 160 -4.22 -9.28 2.68
N LEU A 161 -4.08 -8.88 3.95
CA LEU A 161 -2.91 -9.22 4.77
C LEU A 161 -2.86 -10.71 5.12
N LEU A 162 -4.02 -11.34 5.38
CA LEU A 162 -4.10 -12.78 5.58
C LEU A 162 -3.74 -13.54 4.29
N GLU A 163 -4.30 -13.11 3.14
CA GLU A 163 -3.97 -13.66 1.82
C GLU A 163 -2.47 -13.53 1.53
N PHE A 164 -1.89 -12.37 1.81
CA PHE A 164 -0.47 -12.11 1.62
C PHE A 164 0.41 -12.94 2.57
N SER A 165 -0.02 -13.13 3.83
CA SER A 165 0.68 -14.01 4.78
C SER A 165 0.66 -15.46 4.32
N PHE A 166 -0.48 -15.93 3.80
CA PHE A 166 -0.58 -17.25 3.20
C PHE A 166 0.30 -17.37 1.94
N ALA A 167 0.37 -16.31 1.12
CA ALA A 167 1.26 -16.24 -0.03
C ALA A 167 2.74 -16.33 0.35
N LEU A 168 3.17 -15.74 1.47
CA LEU A 168 4.54 -15.87 1.98
C LEU A 168 4.88 -17.31 2.37
N ILE A 169 3.94 -18.02 2.98
CA ILE A 169 4.11 -19.44 3.31
C ILE A 169 4.27 -20.26 2.02
N LEU A 170 3.37 -20.05 1.06
CA LEU A 170 3.43 -20.71 -0.26
C LEU A 170 4.74 -20.39 -0.99
N CYS A 171 5.17 -19.13 -0.99
CA CYS A 171 6.44 -18.69 -1.55
C CYS A 171 7.61 -19.52 -1.01
N GLY A 172 7.62 -19.82 0.28
CA GLY A 172 8.66 -20.66 0.87
C GLY A 172 8.65 -22.11 0.37
N PHE A 173 7.47 -22.70 0.19
CA PHE A 173 7.33 -23.99 -0.48
C PHE A 173 7.77 -23.93 -1.94
N LEU A 174 7.44 -22.85 -2.65
CA LEU A 174 7.87 -22.62 -4.03
C LEU A 174 9.39 -22.51 -4.16
N PHE A 175 10.10 -21.90 -3.20
CA PHE A 175 11.58 -21.89 -3.21
C PHE A 175 12.18 -23.27 -2.99
N HIS A 176 11.53 -24.14 -2.23
CA HIS A 176 11.99 -25.52 -2.08
C HIS A 176 11.79 -26.32 -3.37
N GLY A 177 10.64 -26.16 -4.03
CA GLY A 177 10.27 -26.89 -5.26
C GLY A 177 10.60 -26.20 -6.59
N GLY A 178 11.29 -25.05 -6.57
CA GLY A 178 11.35 -24.11 -7.68
C GLY A 178 11.83 -24.69 -9.01
N GLU A 179 12.88 -25.51 -9.02
CA GLU A 179 13.38 -26.14 -10.26
C GLU A 179 12.36 -27.12 -10.86
N SER A 180 11.66 -27.88 -10.00
CA SER A 180 10.61 -28.79 -10.45
C SER A 180 9.43 -28.01 -11.01
N LEU A 181 9.00 -26.95 -10.33
CA LEU A 181 7.92 -26.08 -10.78
C LEU A 181 8.23 -25.38 -12.10
N THR A 182 9.45 -24.84 -12.26
CA THR A 182 9.88 -24.21 -13.52
C THR A 182 9.88 -25.22 -14.67
N ARG A 183 10.36 -26.45 -14.44
CA ARG A 183 10.33 -27.51 -15.47
C ARG A 183 8.90 -27.90 -15.83
N VAL A 184 8.01 -28.02 -14.85
CA VAL A 184 6.58 -28.30 -15.09
C VAL A 184 5.92 -27.16 -15.86
N ALA A 185 6.21 -25.90 -15.49
CA ALA A 185 5.69 -24.73 -16.16
C ALA A 185 6.17 -24.66 -17.62
N ASP A 186 7.48 -24.83 -17.86
CA ASP A 186 8.06 -24.85 -19.21
C ASP A 186 7.45 -25.97 -20.06
N THR A 187 7.36 -27.20 -19.52
CA THR A 187 6.75 -28.33 -20.23
C THR A 187 5.26 -28.07 -20.53
N SER A 188 4.53 -27.44 -19.61
CA SER A 188 3.10 -27.14 -19.79
C SER A 188 2.88 -26.05 -20.82
N LEU A 189 3.68 -24.97 -20.78
CA LEU A 189 3.62 -23.90 -21.78
C LEU A 189 4.04 -24.41 -23.15
N ARG A 190 5.06 -25.27 -23.23
CA ARG A 190 5.46 -25.91 -24.49
C ARG A 190 4.37 -26.79 -25.09
N LYS A 191 3.58 -27.47 -24.24
CA LYS A 191 2.43 -28.27 -24.70
C LYS A 191 1.27 -27.41 -25.22
N LEU A 192 1.05 -26.23 -24.63
CA LEU A 192 -0.06 -25.35 -24.99
C LEU A 192 0.26 -24.41 -26.16
N PHE A 193 1.48 -23.87 -26.19
CA PHE A 193 1.91 -22.82 -27.12
C PHE A 193 3.02 -23.28 -28.08
N GLY A 194 3.41 -24.56 -28.05
CA GLY A 194 4.43 -25.11 -28.93
C GLY A 194 5.87 -24.77 -28.49
N PRO A 195 6.86 -24.84 -29.40
CA PRO A 195 8.28 -24.69 -29.08
C PRO A 195 8.64 -23.38 -28.37
N GLU A 196 7.90 -22.29 -28.63
CA GLU A 196 8.11 -20.96 -28.05
C GLU A 196 7.60 -20.83 -26.60
N GLY A 197 6.92 -21.84 -26.06
CA GLY A 197 6.36 -21.80 -24.71
C GLY A 197 7.38 -21.49 -23.61
N GLY A 198 8.64 -21.92 -23.76
CA GLY A 198 9.71 -21.59 -22.83
C GLY A 198 10.12 -20.12 -22.87
N GLU A 199 10.11 -19.50 -24.05
CA GLU A 199 10.48 -18.10 -24.23
C GLU A 199 9.41 -17.17 -23.63
N LEU A 200 8.13 -17.56 -23.73
CA LEU A 200 7.02 -16.87 -23.06
C LEU A 200 7.13 -16.91 -21.53
N LEU A 201 7.57 -18.04 -20.96
CA LEU A 201 7.80 -18.17 -19.52
C LEU A 201 8.90 -17.22 -19.05
N ASP A 202 10.00 -17.16 -19.79
CA ASP A 202 11.11 -16.26 -19.50
C ASP A 202 10.71 -14.79 -19.66
N LEU A 203 9.93 -14.46 -20.68
CA LEU A 203 9.41 -13.10 -20.89
C LEU A 203 8.49 -12.68 -19.74
N ALA A 204 7.59 -13.56 -19.29
CA ALA A 204 6.73 -13.31 -18.14
C ALA A 204 7.56 -13.10 -16.86
N ALA A 205 8.55 -13.95 -16.62
CA ALA A 205 9.42 -13.85 -15.45
C ALA A 205 10.23 -12.54 -15.44
N ARG A 206 10.78 -12.13 -16.59
CA ARG A 206 11.48 -10.85 -16.76
C ARG A 206 10.55 -9.67 -16.51
N THR A 207 9.33 -9.72 -17.02
CA THR A 207 8.34 -8.64 -16.84
C THR A 207 7.97 -8.45 -15.37
N ILE A 208 7.66 -9.54 -14.67
CA ILE A 208 7.36 -9.52 -13.22
C ILE A 208 8.53 -8.88 -12.46
N ARG A 209 9.76 -9.31 -12.76
CA ARG A 209 10.96 -8.78 -12.10
C ARG A 209 11.17 -7.30 -12.38
N SER A 210 11.02 -6.86 -13.63
CA SER A 210 11.17 -5.45 -14.00
C SER A 210 10.15 -4.56 -13.29
N VAL A 211 8.88 -4.98 -13.21
CA VAL A 211 7.84 -4.23 -12.50
C VAL A 211 8.17 -4.15 -11.00
N MET A 212 8.56 -5.26 -10.38
CA MET A 212 8.90 -5.27 -8.95
C MET A 212 10.12 -4.41 -8.63
N LEU A 213 11.17 -4.45 -9.45
CA LEU A 213 12.33 -3.57 -9.31
C LEU A 213 11.95 -2.10 -9.48
N GLY A 214 11.03 -1.79 -10.39
CA GLY A 214 10.47 -0.45 -10.56
C GLY A 214 9.74 0.04 -9.31
N VAL A 215 8.85 -0.77 -8.73
CA VAL A 215 8.10 -0.44 -7.50
C VAL A 215 9.03 -0.26 -6.31
N LEU A 216 10.02 -1.15 -6.14
CA LEU A 216 11.00 -1.02 -5.07
C LEU A 216 11.90 0.21 -5.27
N GLY A 217 12.28 0.52 -6.51
CA GLY A 217 13.07 1.69 -6.86
C GLY A 217 12.33 3.00 -6.57
N THR A 218 11.05 3.09 -6.93
CA THR A 218 10.23 4.27 -6.61
C THR A 218 10.00 4.40 -5.11
N ALA A 219 9.74 3.30 -4.40
CA ALA A 219 9.59 3.30 -2.95
C ALA A 219 10.90 3.75 -2.24
N ALA A 220 12.07 3.30 -2.72
CA ALA A 220 13.35 3.73 -2.19
C ALA A 220 13.61 5.22 -2.42
N LEU A 221 13.23 5.75 -3.59
CA LEU A 221 13.31 7.18 -3.89
C LEU A 221 12.38 8.00 -3.00
N GLN A 222 11.14 7.54 -2.81
CA GLN A 222 10.17 8.18 -1.91
C GLN A 222 10.68 8.17 -0.46
N ALA A 223 11.16 7.03 0.04
CA ALA A 223 11.74 6.93 1.37
C ALA A 223 12.96 7.83 1.56
N GLY A 224 13.80 7.96 0.54
CA GLY A 224 14.94 8.88 0.54
C GLY A 224 14.52 10.35 0.61
N LEU A 225 13.49 10.73 -0.16
CA LEU A 225 12.98 12.10 -0.19
C LEU A 225 12.27 12.50 1.12
N GLU A 226 11.54 11.57 1.71
CA GLU A 226 10.83 11.75 2.98
C GLU A 226 11.73 11.57 4.20
N SER A 227 12.97 11.09 4.01
CA SER A 227 13.92 10.96 5.12
C SER A 227 14.21 12.32 5.77
N PRO A 228 14.19 12.42 7.11
CA PRO A 228 14.34 13.68 7.84
C PRO A 228 15.65 14.42 7.53
N THR A 229 16.67 13.70 7.08
CA THR A 229 17.95 14.24 6.60
C THR A 229 17.79 15.19 5.42
N PHE A 230 16.85 14.92 4.50
CA PHE A 230 16.60 15.78 3.33
C PHE A 230 15.73 17.01 3.68
N HIS A 231 14.80 16.85 4.62
CA HIS A 231 13.98 17.96 5.15
C HIS A 231 14.83 19.00 5.92
N GLY A 232 15.86 18.55 6.65
CA GLY A 232 16.82 19.44 7.32
C GLY A 232 17.59 20.35 6.35
N HIS A 233 17.99 19.82 5.18
CA HIS A 233 18.71 20.60 4.18
C HIS A 233 17.83 21.69 3.52
N ARG A 234 16.53 21.41 3.29
CA ARG A 234 15.60 22.43 2.75
C ARG A 234 15.31 23.57 3.74
N LEU A 235 15.24 23.28 5.04
CA LEU A 235 15.06 24.30 6.07
C LEU A 235 16.33 25.15 6.25
N ALA A 236 17.52 24.54 6.20
CA ALA A 236 18.80 25.25 6.25
C ALA A 236 18.99 26.21 5.06
N THR A 237 18.67 25.78 3.83
CA THR A 237 18.80 26.64 2.64
C THR A 237 17.79 27.80 2.63
N ARG A 238 16.55 27.56 3.11
CA ARG A 238 15.55 28.63 3.24
C ARG A 238 15.90 29.62 4.35
N GLY A 239 16.45 29.16 5.47
CA GLY A 239 16.94 30.01 6.56
C GLY A 239 18.08 30.93 6.09
N HIS A 240 19.05 30.40 5.34
CA HIS A 240 20.18 31.16 4.82
C HIS A 240 19.76 32.23 3.79
N LEU A 241 18.77 31.93 2.95
CA LEU A 241 18.21 32.89 1.99
C LEU A 241 17.34 33.97 2.66
N ALA A 242 16.64 33.62 3.74
CA ALA A 242 15.86 34.59 4.53
C ALA A 242 16.77 35.54 5.32
N PHE A 243 17.87 35.02 5.89
CA PHE A 243 18.87 35.80 6.61
C PHE A 243 19.59 36.79 5.69
N ARG A 244 20.01 36.35 4.48
CA ARG A 244 20.65 37.23 3.48
C ARG A 244 19.73 38.36 3.02
N ARG A 245 18.45 38.06 2.76
CA ARG A 245 17.44 39.08 2.41
C ARG A 245 17.17 40.07 3.53
N GLY A 246 17.32 39.65 4.79
CA GLY A 246 17.24 40.52 5.96
C GLY A 246 18.44 41.47 6.07
N GLN A 247 19.66 40.98 5.79
CA GLN A 247 20.87 41.79 5.77
C GLN A 247 20.87 42.84 4.64
N ASP A 248 20.43 42.46 3.44
CA ASP A 248 20.35 43.39 2.31
C ASP A 248 19.37 44.54 2.60
N ARG A 249 18.21 44.24 3.22
CA ARG A 249 17.24 45.27 3.65
C ARG A 249 17.78 46.21 4.73
N LEU A 250 18.64 45.71 5.62
CA LEU A 250 19.27 46.55 6.65
C LEU A 250 20.33 47.48 6.05
N GLY A 251 21.06 47.01 5.03
CA GLY A 251 21.99 47.82 4.24
C GLY A 251 21.29 48.96 3.49
N ASP A 252 20.15 48.67 2.85
CA ASP A 252 19.35 49.69 2.14
C ASP A 252 18.75 50.74 3.09
N LEU A 253 18.36 50.35 4.31
CA LEU A 253 17.86 51.30 5.30
C LEU A 253 18.97 52.19 5.86
N GLN A 254 20.19 51.67 6.04
CA GLN A 254 21.33 52.49 6.47
C GLN A 254 21.80 53.47 5.39
N SER A 255 21.76 53.07 4.12
CA SER A 255 22.13 53.96 3.01
C SER A 255 21.11 55.09 2.81
N ASP A 256 19.82 54.81 2.98
CA ASP A 256 18.75 55.81 2.87
C ASP A 256 18.77 56.80 4.05
N LEU A 257 19.11 56.35 5.26
CA LEU A 257 19.35 57.22 6.42
C LEU A 257 20.61 58.07 6.26
N GLY A 258 21.68 57.52 5.68
CA GLY A 258 22.90 58.27 5.37
C GLY A 258 22.66 59.39 4.35
N ASN A 259 21.91 59.11 3.29
CA ASN A 259 21.58 60.07 2.24
C ASN A 259 20.71 61.23 2.76
N ARG A 260 19.78 60.97 3.69
CA ARG A 260 18.98 62.02 4.33
C ARG A 260 19.78 62.93 5.27
N SER A 261 20.86 62.43 5.87
CA SER A 261 21.72 63.22 6.75
C SER A 261 22.70 64.14 6.01
N GLY A 262 23.06 63.82 4.76
CA GLY A 262 23.98 64.62 3.93
C GLY A 262 23.32 65.78 3.16
N GLY A 263 21.99 65.81 3.07
CA GLY A 263 21.23 66.81 2.28
C GLY A 263 20.83 68.10 3.01
N SER A 264 21.28 68.34 4.24
CA SER A 264 20.86 69.50 5.06
C SER A 264 21.97 70.53 5.32
N GLY A 265 23.04 70.54 4.54
CA GLY A 265 24.21 71.41 4.73
C GLY A 265 24.68 72.14 3.47
N GLY A 266 23.75 72.72 2.71
CA GLY A 266 24.04 73.58 1.55
C GLY A 266 23.11 74.79 1.53
#